data_AF-A0A643FI97-F1
#
_entry.id   AF-A0A643FI97-F1
#
_cell.length_a   1.000
_cell.length_b   1.000
_cell.length_c   1.000
_cell.angle_alpha   90.00
_cell.angle_beta   90.00
_cell.angle_gamma   90.00
#
_symmetry.space_group_name_H-M   'P 1'
#
loop_
_entity.id
_entity.type
_entity.pdbx_description
1 polymer ?
#
loop_
_entity_poly.entity_id
_entity_poly.type
_entity_poly.pdbx_seq_one_letter_code
_entity_poly.pdbx_strand_id
1 'polypeptide(L)'
;MQTIPFSEARAHLADVLRDAERGQEPLLISRRGEPAAVLMSWSQYRLLVGSTSGFFGRLSEWRSEHMQPEDEADPFEHVRQPGDGRDFTW
;
A
#
# COMPACT_ATOMS: atom_id res chain seq x y z
N MET A 1 2.26 -13.02 -8.08
CA MET A 1 3.34 -13.15 -7.08
C MET A 1 3.99 -14.52 -7.19
N GLN A 2 5.18 -14.57 -7.78
CA GLN A 2 5.93 -15.81 -8.02
C GLN A 2 6.77 -16.20 -6.79
N THR A 3 6.89 -17.50 -6.52
CA THR A 3 7.71 -18.03 -5.42
C THR A 3 8.86 -18.85 -5.96
N ILE A 4 10.08 -18.60 -5.46
CA ILE A 4 11.30 -19.33 -5.82
C ILE A 4 11.99 -19.91 -4.55
N PRO A 5 12.56 -21.12 -4.61
CA PRO A 5 13.36 -21.65 -3.52
C PRO A 5 14.63 -20.84 -3.27
N PHE A 6 15.06 -20.74 -2.00
CA PHE A 6 16.31 -20.07 -1.62
C PHE A 6 17.54 -20.57 -2.39
N SER A 7 17.61 -21.87 -2.66
CA SER A 7 18.73 -22.45 -3.43
C SER A 7 18.79 -21.93 -4.86
N GLU A 8 17.64 -21.74 -5.49
CA GLU A 8 17.50 -21.22 -6.85
C GLU A 8 17.81 -19.72 -6.89
N ALA A 9 17.24 -18.96 -5.94
CA ALA A 9 17.54 -17.54 -5.76
C ALA A 9 19.04 -17.29 -5.57
N ARG A 10 19.74 -18.16 -4.83
CA ARG A 10 21.19 -18.08 -4.62
C ARG A 10 21.98 -18.38 -5.89
N ALA A 11 21.56 -19.39 -6.66
CA ALA A 11 22.26 -19.81 -7.87
C ALA A 11 22.12 -18.78 -9.01
N HIS A 12 20.98 -18.11 -9.10
CA HIS A 12 20.61 -17.23 -10.21
C HIS A 12 20.36 -15.78 -9.77
N LEU A 13 21.03 -15.33 -8.70
CA LEU A 13 20.73 -14.04 -8.07
C LEU A 13 20.73 -12.86 -9.04
N ALA A 14 21.67 -12.83 -10.00
CA ALA A 14 21.79 -11.74 -10.97
C ALA A 14 20.63 -11.67 -11.99
N ASP A 15 20.03 -12.81 -12.34
CA ASP A 15 18.86 -12.85 -13.22
C ASP A 15 17.61 -12.50 -12.41
N VAL A 16 17.48 -13.09 -11.21
CA VAL A 16 16.39 -12.83 -10.28
C VAL A 16 16.31 -11.34 -9.87
N LEU A 17 17.45 -10.66 -9.68
CA LEU A 17 17.49 -9.22 -9.44
C LEU A 17 16.96 -8.42 -10.65
N ARG A 18 17.42 -8.77 -11.85
CA ARG A 18 16.98 -8.11 -13.09
C ARG A 18 15.48 -8.28 -13.31
N ASP A 19 14.94 -9.44 -12.96
CA ASP A 19 13.50 -9.70 -13.06
C ASP A 19 12.72 -8.91 -12.01
N ALA A 20 13.22 -8.80 -10.78
CA ALA A 20 12.62 -7.97 -9.73
C ALA A 20 12.67 -6.46 -10.05
N GLU A 21 13.65 -6.01 -10.83
CA GLU A 21 13.78 -4.63 -11.30
C GLU A 21 12.89 -4.32 -12.51
N ARG A 22 12.72 -5.28 -13.42
CA ARG A 22 11.88 -5.13 -14.63
C ARG A 22 10.40 -5.37 -14.35
N GLY A 23 10.10 -6.33 -13.48
CA GLY A 23 8.75 -6.70 -13.08
C GLY A 23 8.18 -5.72 -12.06
N GLN A 24 6.89 -5.43 -12.16
CA GLN A 24 6.15 -4.67 -11.15
C GLN A 24 5.76 -5.54 -9.93
N GLU A 25 5.93 -6.87 -10.02
CA GLU A 25 5.52 -7.79 -8.96
C GLU A 25 6.70 -8.29 -8.11
N PRO A 26 6.57 -8.29 -6.77
CA PRO A 26 7.54 -8.90 -5.88
C PRO A 26 7.65 -10.43 -6.06
N LEU A 27 8.83 -10.96 -5.77
CA LEU A 27 9.13 -12.39 -5.72
C LEU A 27 9.21 -12.86 -4.27
N LEU A 28 8.60 -14.01 -3.97
CA LEU A 28 8.76 -14.67 -2.68
C LEU A 28 9.94 -15.64 -2.73
N ILE A 29 10.81 -15.59 -1.73
CA ILE A 29 11.86 -16.57 -1.55
C ILE A 29 11.42 -17.52 -0.45
N SER A 30 11.30 -18.81 -0.77
CA SER A 30 10.94 -19.85 0.19
C SER A 30 12.16 -20.59 0.75
N ARG A 31 12.04 -21.06 1.99
CA ARG A 31 13.02 -21.94 2.63
C ARG A 31 12.25 -23.09 3.28
N ARG A 32 12.57 -24.33 2.87
CA ARG A 32 11.86 -25.56 3.32
C ARG A 32 10.34 -25.52 3.03
N GLY A 33 9.95 -24.96 1.89
CA GLY A 33 8.54 -24.85 1.47
C GLY A 33 7.82 -23.61 2.01
N GLU A 34 8.34 -22.98 3.07
CA GLU A 34 7.71 -21.83 3.69
C GLU A 34 8.26 -20.49 3.13
N PRO A 35 7.42 -19.47 2.93
CA PRO A 35 7.88 -18.13 2.60
C PRO A 35 8.82 -17.58 3.69
N ALA A 36 10.02 -17.16 3.31
CA ALA A 36 11.04 -16.69 4.23
C ALA A 36 11.47 -15.24 3.97
N ALA A 37 11.39 -14.78 2.72
CA ALA A 37 11.73 -13.41 2.34
C ALA A 37 10.95 -12.96 1.11
N VAL A 38 10.94 -11.65 0.87
CA VAL A 38 10.40 -11.01 -0.34
C VAL A 38 11.55 -10.27 -1.02
N LEU A 39 11.66 -10.41 -2.33
CA LEU A 39 12.53 -9.59 -3.18
C LEU A 39 11.67 -8.68 -4.04
N MET A 40 12.05 -7.40 -4.11
CA MET A 40 11.36 -6.37 -4.89
C MET A 40 12.35 -5.30 -5.30
N SER A 41 11.98 -4.49 -6.30
CA SER A 41 12.77 -3.34 -6.70
C SER A 41 12.88 -2.30 -5.57
N TRP A 42 13.96 -1.51 -5.62
CA TRP A 42 14.17 -0.43 -4.66
C TRP A 42 13.05 0.63 -4.72
N SER A 43 12.54 0.97 -5.90
CA SER A 43 11.42 1.91 -6.06
C SER A 43 10.16 1.40 -5.38
N GLN A 44 9.85 0.11 -5.52
CA GLN A 44 8.70 -0.51 -4.86
C GLN A 44 8.86 -0.55 -3.34
N TYR A 45 10.04 -0.93 -2.85
CA TYR A 45 10.34 -0.85 -1.42
C TYR A 45 10.17 0.58 -0.88
N ARG A 46 10.65 1.59 -1.62
CA ARG A 46 10.49 3.00 -1.26
C ARG A 46 9.04 3.47 -1.25
N LEU A 47 8.17 2.92 -2.09
CA LEU A 47 6.73 3.22 -2.05
C LEU A 47 6.06 2.61 -0.81
N LEU A 48 6.52 1.44 -0.37
CA LEU A 48 5.99 0.76 0.82
C LEU A 48 6.49 1.38 2.13
N VAL A 49 7.78 1.69 2.20
CA VAL A 49 8.43 2.20 3.42
C VAL A 49 8.43 3.72 3.47
N GLY A 50 8.37 4.37 2.31
CA GLY A 50 8.35 5.82 2.24
C GLY A 50 7.08 6.36 2.87
N SER A 51 7.26 7.10 3.96
CA SER A 51 6.33 8.17 4.35
C SER A 51 6.45 9.30 3.34
N THR A 52 6.12 9.05 2.07
CA THR A 52 5.47 10.13 1.34
C THR A 52 4.26 10.44 2.20
N SER A 53 4.16 11.65 2.73
CA SER A 53 2.86 12.26 2.96
C SER A 53 2.07 11.87 1.73
N GLY A 54 1.19 10.87 1.87
CA GLY A 54 0.50 10.32 0.72
C GLY A 54 -0.25 11.46 0.06
N PHE A 55 -0.94 11.21 -1.04
CA PHE A 55 -1.87 12.22 -1.54
C PHE A 55 -2.71 12.83 -0.39
N PHE A 56 -3.17 12.00 0.56
CA PHE A 56 -3.85 12.43 1.77
C PHE A 56 -3.00 13.31 2.72
N GLY A 57 -1.73 12.96 2.97
CA GLY A 57 -0.85 13.74 3.84
C GLY A 57 -0.57 15.13 3.27
N ARG A 58 -0.25 15.22 1.98
CA ARG A 58 -0.05 16.52 1.31
C ARG A 58 -1.34 17.31 1.16
N LEU A 59 -2.46 16.63 0.93
CA LEU A 59 -3.78 17.27 0.89
C LEU A 59 -4.17 17.81 2.26
N SER A 60 -3.86 17.10 3.34
CA SER A 60 -4.12 17.55 4.71
C SER A 60 -3.27 18.76 5.07
N GLU A 61 -1.98 18.75 4.71
CA GLU A 61 -1.06 19.88 4.90
C GLU A 61 -1.53 21.10 4.10
N TRP A 62 -1.82 20.94 2.81
CA TRP A 62 -2.38 21.98 1.97
C TRP A 62 -3.69 22.55 2.52
N ARG A 63 -4.61 21.68 2.98
CA ARG A 63 -5.87 22.11 3.63
C ARG A 63 -5.61 22.90 4.90
N SER A 64 -4.66 22.50 5.73
CA SER A 64 -4.34 23.23 6.96
C SER A 64 -3.81 24.65 6.71
N GLU A 65 -3.13 24.84 5.59
CA GLU A 65 -2.55 26.14 5.21
C GLU A 65 -3.52 27.02 4.42
N HIS A 66 -4.39 26.43 3.59
CA HIS A 66 -5.18 27.15 2.59
C HIS A 66 -6.69 27.09 2.81
N MET A 67 -7.18 26.12 3.58
CA MET A 67 -8.59 25.99 3.92
C MET A 67 -8.78 26.64 5.29
N GLN A 68 -9.29 27.88 5.30
CA GLN A 68 -9.89 28.36 6.54
C GLN A 68 -11.08 27.45 6.87
N PRO A 69 -11.33 27.11 8.14
CA PRO A 69 -12.61 26.55 8.52
C PRO A 69 -13.64 27.63 8.22
N GLU A 70 -14.20 27.61 7.00
CA GLU A 70 -15.47 28.24 6.82
C GLU A 70 -16.42 27.42 7.69
N ASP A 71 -17.05 28.09 8.66
CA ASP A 71 -18.23 27.61 9.40
C ASP A 71 -19.42 27.42 8.42
N GLU A 72 -19.18 26.89 7.23
CA GLU A 72 -20.20 26.51 6.29
C GLU A 72 -20.76 25.19 6.80
N ALA A 73 -22.00 25.25 7.32
CA ALA A 73 -22.75 24.10 7.79
C ALA A 73 -22.64 22.95 6.76
N ASP A 74 -22.39 21.72 7.21
CA ASP A 74 -22.23 20.56 6.32
C ASP A 74 -23.43 20.51 5.36
N PRO A 75 -23.24 20.77 4.05
CA PRO A 75 -24.35 20.83 3.11
C PRO A 75 -25.08 19.48 2.97
N PHE A 76 -24.48 18.41 3.50
CA PHE A 76 -25.04 17.06 3.54
C PHE A 76 -25.60 16.67 4.91
N GLU A 77 -25.63 17.57 5.91
CA GLU A 77 -26.18 17.28 7.24
C GLU A 77 -27.60 16.69 7.15
N HIS A 78 -28.42 17.23 6.24
CA HIS A 78 -29.80 16.82 6.02
C HIS A 78 -29.96 15.63 5.05
N VAL A 79 -28.87 15.18 4.42
CA VAL A 79 -28.86 14.05 3.48
C VAL A 79 -28.44 12.76 4.19
N ARG A 80 -27.60 12.85 5.22
CA ARG A 80 -27.20 11.69 6.02
C ARG A 80 -28.37 11.30 6.92
N GLN A 81 -28.76 10.02 6.90
CA GLN A 81 -29.66 9.49 7.91
C GLN A 81 -28.82 9.15 9.16
N PRO A 82 -29.03 9.83 10.31
CA PRO A 82 -28.32 9.53 11.55
C PRO A 82 -28.93 8.35 12.32
N GLY A 83 -29.94 7.68 11.74
CA GLY A 83 -30.58 6.53 12.35
C GLY A 83 -29.59 5.38 12.53
N ASP A 84 -29.78 4.61 13.60
CA ASP A 84 -29.10 3.34 13.76
C ASP A 84 -29.40 2.50 12.51
N GLY A 85 -28.40 1.79 12.00
CA GLY A 85 -28.49 1.07 10.73
C GLY A 85 -29.67 0.10 10.69
N ARG A 86 -29.89 -0.55 9.54
CA ARG A 86 -30.96 -1.55 9.44
C ARG A 86 -30.82 -2.61 10.53
N ASP A 87 -31.89 -2.82 11.30
CA ASP A 87 -32.04 -4.01 12.14
C ASP A 87 -31.84 -5.25 11.25
N PHE A 88 -30.72 -5.93 11.47
CA PHE A 88 -30.33 -7.10 10.71
C PHE A 88 -30.36 -8.31 11.63
N THR A 89 -31.09 -9.34 11.21
CA THR A 89 -31.13 -10.66 11.83
C THR A 89 -30.68 -11.69 10.80
N TRP A 90 -29.78 -12.58 11.24
CA TRP A 90 -29.18 -13.66 10.45
C TRP A 90 -30.19 -14.73 10.01
#